data_AF-A0A3M1IWR2-F1
#
_entry.id   AF-A0A3M1IWR2-F1
#
_cell.length_a   1.000
_cell.length_b   1.000
_cell.length_c   1.000
_cell.angle_alpha   90.00
_cell.angle_beta   90.00
_cell.angle_gamma   90.00
#
_symmetry.space_group_name_H-M   'P 1'
#
loop_
_entity.id
_entity.type
_entity.pdbx_description
1 polymer ?
#
loop_
_entity_poly.entity_id
_entity_poly.type
_entity_poly.pdbx_seq_one_letter_code
_entity_poly.pdbx_strand_id
1 'polypeptide(L)' 'MNASRQSGPADDDAYRRHMTEQVVELAHRDPGRRILVVVNVQHCHHLRPALARYPELDVVPYTEL' A
#
# COMPACT_ATOMS: atom_id res chain seq x y z
N MET A 1 -3.41 3.29 -29.44
CA MET A 1 -2.55 2.16 -29.03
C MET A 1 -2.49 2.14 -27.52
N ASN A 2 -3.38 1.38 -26.86
CA ASN A 2 -3.32 1.17 -25.41
C ASN A 2 -2.37 0.00 -25.15
N ALA A 3 -1.15 0.32 -24.69
CA ALA A 3 -0.24 -0.68 -24.17
C ALA A 3 -0.72 -1.12 -22.79
N SER A 4 -1.67 -2.06 -22.77
CA SER A 4 -1.92 -2.88 -21.58
C SER A 4 -0.65 -3.70 -21.35
N ARG A 5 0.30 -3.16 -20.59
CA ARG A 5 1.35 -3.97 -19.98
C ARG A 5 0.64 -4.92 -19.02
N GLN A 6 0.41 -6.15 -19.48
CA GLN A 6 0.08 -7.26 -18.61
C GLN A 6 1.36 -7.57 -17.82
N SER A 7 1.48 -6.97 -16.63
CA SER A 7 2.52 -7.30 -15.67
C SER A 7 2.36 -8.78 -15.29
N GLY A 8 3.45 -9.55 -15.33
CA GLY A 8 3.40 -10.94 -14.92
C GLY A 8 3.17 -11.07 -13.40
N PRO A 9 2.79 -12.24 -12.88
CA PRO A 9 2.54 -12.44 -11.45
C PRO A 9 3.73 -12.05 -10.55
N ALA A 10 4.97 -12.19 -11.04
CA ALA A 10 6.17 -11.77 -10.32
C ALA A 10 6.35 -10.25 -10.24
N ASP A 11 5.92 -9.52 -11.27
CA ASP A 11 5.96 -8.05 -11.31
C ASP A 11 4.92 -7.45 -10.36
N ASP A 12 3.75 -8.10 -10.26
CA ASP A 12 2.69 -7.70 -9.34
C ASP A 12 3.12 -7.83 -7.88
N ASP A 13 3.81 -8.91 -7.51
CA ASP A 13 4.30 -9.10 -6.14
C ASP A 13 5.45 -8.16 -5.79
N ALA A 14 6.37 -7.91 -6.73
CA ALA A 14 7.42 -6.91 -6.54
C ALA A 14 6.84 -5.50 -6.36
N TYR A 15 5.83 -5.15 -7.18
CA TYR A 15 5.13 -3.88 -7.07
C TYR A 15 4.41 -3.71 -5.73
N ARG A 16 3.68 -4.75 -5.28
CA ARG A 16 2.97 -4.75 -3.97
C ARG A 16 3.94 -4.58 -2.81
N ARG A 17 5.07 -5.30 -2.83
CA ARG A 17 6.10 -5.18 -1.80
C ARG A 17 6.68 -3.78 -1.77
N HIS A 18 7.09 -3.25 -2.92
CA HIS A 18 7.66 -1.92 -3.02
C HIS A 18 6.70 -0.82 -2.53
N MET A 19 5.41 -0.93 -2.87
CA MET A 19 4.39 0.01 -2.38
C MET A 19 4.20 -0.07 -0.86
N THR A 20 4.21 -1.29 -0.29
CA THR A 20 4.11 -1.47 1.17
C THR A 20 5.31 -0.85 1.88
N GLU A 21 6.52 -1.09 1.36
CA GLU A 21 7.77 -0.53 1.90
C GLU A 21 7.72 1.01 1.94
N GLN A 22 7.30 1.67 0.85
CA GLN A 22 7.18 3.12 0.81
C GLN A 22 6.19 3.69 1.84
N VAL A 23 5.05 3.02 2.05
CA VAL A 23 4.05 3.47 3.03
C VAL A 23 4.59 3.35 4.45
N VAL A 24 5.27 2.23 4.76
CA VAL A 24 5.89 1.99 6.07
C VAL A 24 7.00 3.01 6.33
N GLU A 25 7.89 3.22 5.36
CA GLU A 25 8.95 4.23 5.46
C GLU A 25 8.40 5.63 5.74
N LEU A 26 7.31 6.01 5.07
CA LEU A 26 6.66 7.30 5.29
C LEU A 26 6.04 7.39 6.70
N ALA A 27 5.40 6.33 7.17
CA ALA A 27 4.81 6.29 8.50
C ALA A 27 5.86 6.35 9.62
N HIS A 28 7.01 5.68 9.43
CA HIS A 28 8.13 5.76 10.37
C HIS A 28 8.81 7.13 10.38
N ARG A 29 8.85 7.82 9.23
CA ARG A 29 9.42 9.16 9.13
C ARG A 29 8.61 10.21 9.89
N ASP A 30 7.29 10.07 9.91
CA ASP A 30 6.35 11.07 10.42
C ASP A 30 5.38 10.47 11.47
N PRO A 31 5.88 10.05 12.65
CA PRO A 31 5.06 9.39 13.65
C PRO A 31 3.92 10.28 14.16
N GLY A 32 2.73 9.69 14.32
CA GLY A 32 1.53 10.39 14.78
C GLY A 32 0.77 11.18 13.72
N ARG A 33 1.26 11.22 12.47
CA ARG A 33 0.53 11.79 11.33
C ARG A 33 -0.34 10.74 10.64
N ARG A 34 -1.45 11.20 10.05
CA ARG A 34 -2.30 10.37 9.20
C ARG A 34 -1.79 10.42 7.75
N ILE A 35 -1.77 9.27 7.09
CA ILE A 35 -1.32 9.12 5.70
C ILE A 35 -2.50 8.63 4.85
N LEU A 36 -2.89 9.41 3.85
CA LEU A 36 -3.83 8.97 2.82
C LEU A 36 -3.08 8.21 1.73
N VAL A 37 -3.38 6.92 1.58
CA VAL A 37 -2.81 6.10 0.50
C VAL A 37 -3.85 5.89 -0.59
N VAL A 38 -3.59 6.42 -1.79
CA VAL A 38 -4.47 6.28 -2.96
C VAL A 38 -3.90 5.21 -3.89
N VAL A 39 -4.62 4.11 -4.04
CA VAL A 39 -4.22 2.96 -4.88
C VAL A 39 -5.38 2.50 -5.74
N ASN A 40 -5.08 1.80 -6.84
CA ASN A 40 -6.11 1.09 -7.59
C ASN A 40 -6.77 0.04 -6.68
N VAL A 41 -8.11 -0.06 -6.72
CA VAL A 41 -8.90 -0.98 -5.90
C VAL A 41 -8.43 -2.43 -6.02
N GLN A 42 -7.91 -2.84 -7.18
CA GLN A 42 -7.34 -4.17 -7.42
C GLN A 42 -6.10 -4.48 -6.56
N HIS A 43 -5.47 -3.47 -5.96
CA HIS A 43 -4.31 -3.64 -5.07
C HIS A 43 -4.63 -3.38 -3.60
N CYS A 44 -5.78 -2.77 -3.29
CA CYS A 44 -6.19 -2.43 -1.93
C CYS A 44 -6.26 -3.67 -1.02
N HIS A 45 -6.79 -4.78 -1.54
CA HIS A 45 -6.93 -6.03 -0.78
C HIS A 45 -5.60 -6.74 -0.48
N HIS A 46 -4.52 -6.38 -1.18
CA HIS A 46 -3.17 -6.87 -0.88
C HIS A 46 -2.43 -5.94 0.08
N LEU A 47 -2.63 -4.63 -0.03
CA LEU A 47 -1.94 -3.65 0.79
C LEU A 47 -2.41 -3.69 2.25
N ARG A 48 -3.72 -3.80 2.50
CA ARG A 48 -4.27 -3.81 3.87
C ARG A 48 -3.69 -4.94 4.73
N PRO A 49 -3.69 -6.22 4.30
CA PRO A 49 -3.08 -7.29 5.09
C PRO A 49 -1.56 -7.13 5.27
N ALA A 50 -0.87 -6.51 4.31
CA ALA A 50 0.56 -6.29 4.41
C ALA A 50 0.89 -5.23 5.48
N LEU A 51 0.14 -4.12 5.50
CA LEU A 51 0.30 -3.07 6.51
C LEU A 51 -0.11 -3.52 7.92
N ALA A 52 -1.11 -4.41 8.03
CA ALA A 52 -1.53 -4.98 9.32
C ALA A 52 -0.44 -5.81 10.04
N ARG A 53 0.67 -6.14 9.37
CA ARG A 53 1.84 -6.80 9.99
C ARG A 53 2.71 -5.86 10.81
N TYR A 54 2.50 -4.55 10.71
CA TYR A 54 3.24 -3.52 11.43
C TYR A 54 2.37 -3.02 12.58
N PRO A 55 2.56 -3.52 13.82
CA PRO A 55 1.69 -3.20 14.96
C PRO A 55 1.71 -1.72 15.35
N GLU A 56 2.75 -0.98 14.94
CA GLU A 56 2.87 0.47 15.12
C GLU A 56 2.01 1.30 14.16
N LEU A 57 1.40 0.67 13.14
CA LEU A 57 0.56 1.33 12.16
C LEU A 57 -0.92 1.01 12.41
N ASP A 58 -1.73 2.06 12.55
CA ASP A 58 -3.19 1.93 12.59
C ASP A 58 -3.76 2.10 11.17
N VAL A 59 -4.33 1.03 10.63
CA VAL A 59 -4.87 1.00 9.26
C VAL A 59 -6.39 1.17 9.33
N VAL A 60 -6.85 2.40 9.13
CA VAL A 60 -8.26 2.76 9.21
C VAL A 60 -8.93 2.87 7.82
N PRO A 61 -10.26 2.70 7.71
CA PRO A 61 -10.98 3.03 6.48
C PRO A 61 -10.91 4.54 6.20
N TYR A 62 -11.07 4.93 4.92
CA TYR A 62 -11.01 6.33 4.50
C TYR A 62 -11.97 7.25 5.27
N THR A 63 -13.12 6.74 5.70
CA THR A 63 -14.12 7.49 6.48
C THR A 63 -13.66 7.88 7.88
N GLU A 64 -12.56 7.30 8.37
CA GLU A 64 -11.98 7.54 9.70
C GLU A 64 -10.65 8.32 9.62
N LEU A 65 -10.22 8.66 8.40
CA LEU A 65 -8.99 9.41 8.14
C LEU A 65 -9.10 10.89 8.53
#